data_AF-A0A251V8V8-F1
#
_entry.id   AF-A0A251V8V8-F1
#
_cell.length_a   1.000
_cell.length_b   1.000
_cell.length_c   1.000
_cell.angle_alpha   90.00
_cell.angle_beta   90.00
_cell.angle_gamma   90.00
#
_symmetry.space_group_name_H-M   'P 1'
#
loop_
_entity.id
_entity.type
_entity.pdbx_description
1 polymer ?
#
loop_
_entity_poly.entity_id
_entity_poly.type
_entity_poly.pdbx_seq_one_letter_code
_entity_poly.pdbx_strand_id
1 'polypeptide(L)'
;MVGIPVLAHRLVQIQSVIISKCLPEIVKKIDERLKVSVLDLNKLPRILKSETDAMATFIKIYENDKQMHCDARLVEMLDKLSKDLQASIKFSESFLIEEIQFLEEVKGIRLPHFIPHLVFLRLLKKKVNSKATEHVMSKMKAKFVEKVIEMIEMEKITDYTCDPDFITSYNKLMNYHAQFSNLLTSYMSNSINVEGYGSINIGHLREVPENTRNQAFDLKMMMTAYWKIVLKRMVDCLALQLRFFIQRVVNMEMEMEIVSEVMGGGGIEKMLNEPPSTSKKRERLQNSIALLQESKETMEQVMDGVVVSFD
;
A
#
# COMPACT_ATOMS: atom_id res chain seq x y z
N MET A 1 4.07 -90.33 3.44
CA MET A 1 4.17 -89.08 2.66
C MET A 1 2.87 -88.30 2.85
N VAL A 2 2.93 -87.02 3.21
CA VAL A 2 1.73 -86.17 3.25
C VAL A 2 1.35 -85.86 1.80
N GLY A 3 0.10 -86.10 1.41
CA GLY A 3 -0.37 -85.85 0.04
C GLY A 3 -0.41 -84.35 -0.28
N ILE A 4 -0.14 -84.00 -1.55
CA ILE A 4 -0.23 -82.62 -2.07
C ILE A 4 -1.53 -81.89 -1.65
N PRO A 5 -2.72 -82.52 -1.63
CA PRO A 5 -3.95 -81.85 -1.18
C PRO A 5 -3.94 -81.39 0.28
N VAL A 6 -3.30 -82.17 1.17
CA VAL A 6 -3.21 -81.84 2.61
C VAL A 6 -2.30 -80.64 2.83
N LEU A 7 -1.21 -80.53 2.05
CA LEU A 7 -0.32 -79.37 2.10
C LEU A 7 -1.02 -78.11 1.57
N ALA A 8 -1.76 -78.23 0.45
CA ALA A 8 -2.53 -77.12 -0.11
C ALA A 8 -3.58 -76.60 0.90
N HIS A 9 -4.30 -77.51 1.56
CA HIS A 9 -5.27 -77.14 2.60
C HIS A 9 -4.61 -76.39 3.77
N ARG A 10 -3.48 -76.90 4.28
CA ARG A 10 -2.74 -76.22 5.36
C ARG A 10 -2.24 -74.83 4.94
N LEU A 11 -1.77 -74.67 3.70
CA LEU A 11 -1.33 -73.37 3.19
C LEU A 11 -2.48 -72.37 3.14
N VAL A 12 -3.67 -72.79 2.67
CA VAL A 12 -4.87 -71.95 2.66
C VAL A 12 -5.28 -71.54 4.09
N GLN A 13 -5.25 -72.47 5.04
CA GLN A 13 -5.55 -72.16 6.45
C GLN A 13 -4.56 -71.15 7.04
N ILE A 14 -3.26 -71.33 6.80
CA ILE A 14 -2.23 -70.39 7.27
C ILE A 14 -2.43 -69.01 6.63
N GLN A 15 -2.71 -68.95 5.33
CA GLN A 15 -2.99 -67.70 4.62
C GLN A 15 -4.24 -66.99 5.18
N SER A 16 -5.33 -67.73 5.42
CA SER A 16 -6.55 -67.18 6.01
C SER A 16 -6.30 -66.54 7.38
N VAL A 17 -5.55 -67.22 8.26
CA VAL A 17 -5.18 -66.70 9.59
C VAL A 17 -4.30 -65.45 9.51
N ILE A 18 -3.37 -65.40 8.54
CA ILE A 18 -2.53 -64.21 8.34
C ILE A 18 -3.38 -63.04 7.85
N ILE A 19 -4.28 -63.28 6.89
CA ILE A 19 -5.17 -62.25 6.34
C ILE A 19 -6.10 -61.72 7.43
N SER A 20 -6.72 -62.60 8.23
CA SER A 20 -7.65 -62.21 9.29
C SER A 20 -7.02 -61.30 10.33
N LYS A 21 -5.74 -61.52 10.66
CA LYS A 21 -4.97 -60.67 11.59
C LYS A 21 -4.61 -59.30 11.02
N CYS A 22 -4.48 -59.17 9.70
CA CYS A 22 -4.12 -57.92 9.03
C CYS A 22 -5.35 -57.02 8.73
N LEU A 23 -6.53 -57.62 8.54
CA LEU A 23 -7.75 -56.89 8.16
C LEU A 23 -8.13 -55.75 9.12
N PRO A 24 -8.11 -55.90 10.46
CA PRO A 24 -8.50 -54.82 11.37
C PRO A 24 -7.63 -53.56 11.24
N GLU A 25 -6.33 -53.74 11.05
CA GLU A 25 -5.36 -52.64 10.86
C GLU A 25 -5.61 -51.92 9.52
N ILE A 26 -5.95 -52.68 8.47
CA ILE A 26 -6.28 -52.13 7.15
C ILE A 26 -7.59 -51.30 7.23
N VAL A 27 -8.65 -51.85 7.84
CA VAL A 27 -9.93 -51.14 8.03
C VAL A 27 -9.72 -49.85 8.82
N LYS A 28 -8.94 -49.89 9.91
CA LYS A 28 -8.60 -48.70 10.69
C LYS A 28 -7.91 -47.63 9.85
N LYS A 29 -6.94 -48.00 9.00
CA LYS A 29 -6.25 -47.05 8.11
C LYS A 29 -7.16 -46.47 7.04
N ILE A 30 -8.10 -47.27 6.51
CA ILE A 30 -9.13 -46.80 5.59
C ILE A 30 -10.01 -45.76 6.29
N ASP A 31 -10.47 -46.03 7.51
CA ASP A 31 -11.29 -45.11 8.30
C ASP A 31 -10.58 -43.80 8.63
N GLU A 32 -9.30 -43.86 9.01
CA GLU A 32 -8.47 -42.68 9.25
C GLU A 32 -8.33 -41.84 7.98
N ARG A 33 -8.03 -42.47 6.83
CA ARG A 33 -7.93 -41.81 5.53
C ARG A 33 -9.26 -41.19 5.11
N LEU A 34 -10.37 -41.90 5.32
CA LEU A 34 -11.71 -41.42 4.99
C LEU A 34 -12.04 -40.16 5.80
N LYS A 35 -11.79 -40.17 7.12
CA LYS A 35 -11.98 -39.00 7.99
C LYS A 35 -11.17 -37.79 7.51
N VAL A 36 -9.88 -37.99 7.18
CA VAL A 36 -9.02 -36.90 6.68
C VAL A 36 -9.53 -36.35 5.35
N SER A 37 -9.88 -37.22 4.39
CA SER A 37 -10.39 -36.80 3.08
C SER A 37 -11.69 -36.02 3.19
N VAL A 38 -12.62 -36.44 4.07
CA VAL A 38 -13.87 -35.73 4.34
C VAL A 38 -13.60 -34.36 4.98
N LEU A 39 -12.70 -34.28 5.96
CA LEU A 39 -12.31 -33.01 6.58
C LEU A 39 -11.69 -32.04 5.56
N ASP A 40 -10.82 -32.52 4.70
CA ASP A 40 -10.18 -31.69 3.67
C ASP A 40 -11.16 -31.24 2.59
N LEU A 41 -12.17 -32.06 2.26
CA LEU A 41 -13.27 -31.68 1.36
C LEU A 41 -14.13 -30.56 1.98
N ASN A 42 -14.45 -30.67 3.28
CA ASN A 42 -15.25 -29.67 4.01
C ASN A 42 -14.53 -28.33 4.19
N LYS A 43 -13.20 -28.31 4.14
CA LYS A 43 -12.41 -27.06 4.13
C LYS A 43 -12.45 -26.32 2.80
N LEU A 44 -12.89 -26.96 1.71
CA LEU A 44 -13.00 -26.28 0.42
C LEU A 44 -14.16 -25.28 0.43
N PRO A 45 -14.05 -24.15 -0.29
CA PRO A 45 -15.13 -23.18 -0.42
C PRO A 45 -16.44 -23.85 -0.89
N ARG A 46 -17.59 -23.36 -0.45
CA ARG A 46 -18.87 -23.91 -0.92
C ARG A 46 -19.06 -23.58 -2.41
N ILE A 47 -19.59 -24.51 -3.18
CA ILE A 47 -20.06 -24.22 -4.55
C ILE A 47 -21.33 -23.38 -4.44
N LEU A 48 -21.30 -22.19 -5.04
CA LEU A 48 -22.47 -21.33 -5.17
C LEU A 48 -23.37 -21.90 -6.26
N LYS A 49 -24.65 -22.12 -5.94
CA LYS A 49 -25.58 -22.86 -6.82
C LYS A 49 -26.51 -21.96 -7.63
N SER A 50 -26.64 -20.71 -7.23
CA SER A 50 -27.54 -19.75 -7.86
C SER A 50 -27.03 -18.33 -7.68
N GLU A 51 -27.46 -17.42 -8.55
CA GLU A 51 -27.19 -16.00 -8.44
C GLU A 51 -27.62 -15.43 -7.09
N THR A 52 -28.76 -15.89 -6.55
CA THR A 52 -29.26 -15.49 -5.23
C THR A 52 -28.33 -15.92 -4.09
N ASP A 53 -27.74 -17.11 -4.16
CA ASP A 53 -26.77 -17.62 -3.19
C ASP A 53 -25.43 -16.86 -3.29
N ALA A 54 -25.01 -16.52 -4.51
CA ALA A 54 -23.83 -15.69 -4.76
C ALA A 54 -24.01 -14.26 -4.20
N MET A 55 -25.16 -13.63 -4.42
CA MET A 55 -25.46 -12.29 -3.90
C MET A 55 -25.52 -12.28 -2.36
N ALA A 56 -26.18 -13.26 -1.74
CA ALA A 56 -26.25 -13.36 -0.28
C ALA A 56 -24.86 -13.57 0.35
N THR A 57 -24.02 -14.39 -0.29
CA THR A 57 -22.64 -14.62 0.14
C THR A 57 -21.78 -13.36 -0.01
N PHE A 58 -21.94 -12.62 -1.12
CA PHE A 58 -21.24 -11.36 -1.35
C PHE A 58 -21.58 -10.31 -0.29
N ILE A 59 -22.87 -10.11 0.02
CA ILE A 59 -23.33 -9.17 1.06
C ILE A 59 -22.71 -9.54 2.41
N LYS A 60 -22.70 -10.83 2.77
CA LYS A 60 -22.14 -11.30 4.03
C LYS A 60 -20.61 -11.07 4.14
N ILE A 61 -19.87 -11.17 3.05
CA ILE A 61 -18.43 -10.87 3.03
C ILE A 61 -18.22 -9.36 3.19
N TYR A 62 -19.03 -8.56 2.49
CA TYR A 62 -18.94 -7.10 2.51
C TYR A 62 -19.17 -6.51 3.92
N GLU A 63 -20.10 -7.05 4.69
CA GLU A 63 -20.41 -6.55 6.04
C GLU A 63 -19.33 -6.84 7.10
N ASN A 64 -18.45 -7.82 6.88
CA ASN A 64 -17.50 -8.30 7.90
C ASN A 64 -16.13 -7.60 7.90
N ASP A 65 -15.77 -6.79 6.90
CA ASP A 65 -14.40 -6.30 6.69
C ASP A 65 -14.23 -4.79 6.93
N LYS A 66 -14.74 -4.29 8.07
CA LYS A 66 -14.84 -2.84 8.33
C LYS A 66 -13.68 -2.22 9.11
N GLN A 67 -12.50 -2.85 9.17
CA GLN A 67 -11.41 -2.31 10.00
C GLN A 67 -10.02 -2.47 9.38
N MET A 68 -9.51 -1.40 8.77
CA MET A 68 -8.14 -1.32 8.25
C MET A 68 -7.17 -0.65 9.24
N HIS A 69 -6.08 -1.35 9.55
CA HIS A 69 -4.95 -0.90 10.39
C HIS A 69 -3.86 -0.14 9.59
N CYS A 70 -4.22 0.88 8.80
CA CYS A 70 -3.25 1.62 7.95
C CYS A 70 -2.77 2.96 8.52
N ASP A 71 -3.19 3.33 9.73
CA ASP A 71 -2.98 4.67 10.28
C ASP A 71 -1.54 4.94 10.69
N ALA A 72 -0.84 3.98 11.31
CA ALA A 72 0.52 4.17 11.79
C ALA A 72 1.53 4.41 10.65
N ARG A 73 1.44 3.63 9.57
CA ARG A 73 2.35 3.73 8.41
C ARG A 73 2.18 5.03 7.63
N LEU A 74 0.97 5.60 7.61
CA LEU A 74 0.70 6.90 7.00
C LEU A 74 1.39 8.03 7.77
N VAL A 75 1.34 7.99 9.10
CA VAL A 75 2.00 8.98 9.97
C VAL A 75 3.52 8.97 9.75
N GLU A 76 4.15 7.79 9.68
CA GLU A 76 5.59 7.67 9.39
C GLU A 76 5.97 8.26 8.02
N MET A 77 5.14 8.06 7.00
CA MET A 77 5.38 8.63 5.67
C MET A 77 5.25 10.16 5.65
N LEU A 78 4.30 10.72 6.41
CA LEU A 78 4.11 12.17 6.52
C LEU A 78 5.25 12.84 7.30
N ASP A 79 5.71 12.21 8.39
CA ASP A 79 6.86 12.71 9.14
C ASP A 79 8.13 12.72 8.28
N LYS A 80 8.33 11.67 7.47
CA LYS A 80 9.43 11.63 6.50
C LYS A 80 9.31 12.72 5.43
N LEU A 81 8.13 12.92 4.85
CA LEU A 81 7.91 13.99 3.87
C LEU A 81 8.21 15.37 4.45
N SER A 82 7.80 15.62 5.70
CA SER A 82 8.10 16.87 6.41
C SER A 82 9.62 17.09 6.54
N LYS A 83 10.36 16.07 6.94
CA LYS A 83 11.83 16.11 7.03
C LYS A 83 12.48 16.34 5.66
N ASP A 84 12.02 15.65 4.62
CA ASP A 84 12.56 15.79 3.26
C ASP A 84 12.30 17.21 2.69
N LEU A 85 11.12 17.77 2.93
CA LEU A 85 10.79 19.15 2.53
C LEU A 85 11.68 20.16 3.27
N GLN A 86 11.88 19.99 4.57
CA GLN A 86 12.79 20.84 5.36
C GLN A 86 14.24 20.75 4.88
N ALA A 87 14.71 19.56 4.49
CA ALA A 87 16.07 19.34 3.99
C ALA A 87 16.28 19.82 2.53
N SER A 88 15.20 19.93 1.75
CA SER A 88 15.25 20.36 0.34
C SER A 88 15.47 21.87 0.14
N ILE A 89 15.39 22.66 1.23
CA ILE A 89 15.66 24.09 1.23
C ILE A 89 17.16 24.31 1.04
N LYS A 90 17.58 24.52 -0.21
CA LYS A 90 18.90 25.06 -0.53
C LYS A 90 18.71 26.50 -0.96
N PHE A 91 19.14 27.45 -0.13
CA PHE A 91 19.25 28.83 -0.55
C PHE A 91 20.36 28.96 -1.59
N SER A 92 20.13 29.77 -2.61
CA SER A 92 21.13 30.10 -3.64
C SER A 92 22.47 30.51 -3.01
N GLU A 93 23.58 30.03 -3.58
CA GLU A 93 24.94 30.33 -3.09
C GLU A 93 25.27 31.83 -3.13
N SER A 94 24.52 32.61 -3.92
CA SER A 94 24.65 34.07 -4.04
C SER A 94 23.48 34.80 -3.37
N PHE A 95 23.70 35.21 -2.13
CA PHE A 95 22.72 35.89 -1.28
C PHE A 95 22.25 37.25 -1.84
N LEU A 96 20.94 37.52 -1.77
CA LEU A 96 20.25 38.72 -2.27
C LEU A 96 20.27 38.96 -3.80
N ILE A 97 20.96 38.14 -4.59
CA ILE A 97 20.99 38.30 -6.06
C ILE A 97 19.60 38.08 -6.66
N GLU A 98 18.88 37.03 -6.23
CA GLU A 98 17.53 36.74 -6.73
C GLU A 98 16.52 37.83 -6.34
N GLU A 99 16.64 38.40 -5.14
CA GLU A 99 15.78 39.50 -4.66
C GLU A 99 16.06 40.83 -5.37
N ILE A 100 17.34 41.13 -5.66
CA ILE A 100 17.75 42.32 -6.42
C ILE A 100 17.33 42.19 -7.89
N GLN A 101 17.53 41.02 -8.50
CA GLN A 101 17.03 40.73 -9.86
C GLN A 101 15.50 40.81 -9.93
N PHE A 102 14.78 40.32 -8.92
CA PHE A 102 13.31 40.41 -8.86
C PHE A 102 12.79 41.86 -8.79
N LEU A 103 13.51 42.77 -8.13
CA LEU A 103 13.18 44.22 -8.10
C LEU A 103 13.48 44.93 -9.43
N GLU A 104 14.46 44.44 -10.19
CA GLU A 104 14.82 44.96 -11.52
C GLU A 104 13.95 44.35 -12.64
N GLU A 105 13.31 43.19 -12.43
CA GLU A 105 12.64 42.35 -13.45
C GLU A 105 11.09 42.35 -13.45
N VAL A 106 10.38 43.42 -13.08
CA VAL A 106 8.92 43.53 -13.41
C VAL A 106 8.69 43.95 -14.88
N LYS A 107 9.49 43.42 -15.81
CA LYS A 107 9.24 43.40 -17.26
C LYS A 107 9.80 42.11 -17.93
N GLY A 108 8.96 41.07 -18.04
CA GLY A 108 8.91 40.18 -19.22
C GLY A 108 9.41 38.70 -19.16
N ILE A 109 8.47 37.75 -18.99
CA ILE A 109 8.16 36.47 -19.72
C ILE A 109 9.23 35.38 -20.15
N ARG A 110 9.01 34.12 -19.64
CA ARG A 110 9.10 32.67 -20.11
C ARG A 110 10.37 31.85 -20.54
N LEU A 111 10.60 30.70 -19.84
CA LEU A 111 10.73 29.19 -20.13
C LEU A 111 11.46 28.62 -21.41
N PRO A 112 11.86 27.29 -21.59
CA PRO A 112 11.79 25.99 -20.81
C PRO A 112 12.99 24.93 -20.94
N HIS A 113 12.82 23.69 -20.36
CA HIS A 113 13.40 22.30 -20.60
C HIS A 113 14.36 21.72 -19.49
N PHE A 114 14.32 20.48 -18.92
CA PHE A 114 13.82 19.11 -19.28
C PHE A 114 13.67 18.17 -18.02
N ILE A 115 12.89 17.07 -18.10
CA ILE A 115 12.70 15.96 -17.10
C ILE A 115 12.95 14.60 -17.79
N PRO A 116 13.43 13.53 -17.12
CA PRO A 116 12.58 12.32 -17.05
C PRO A 116 12.84 11.37 -15.84
N HIS A 117 11.90 11.29 -14.86
CA HIS A 117 11.83 10.18 -13.87
C HIS A 117 10.47 9.45 -13.91
N LEU A 118 9.87 9.35 -15.10
CA LEU A 118 8.56 8.72 -15.33
C LEU A 118 8.64 7.34 -16.01
N VAL A 119 9.81 6.92 -16.47
CA VAL A 119 10.03 5.62 -17.14
C VAL A 119 10.24 4.50 -16.11
N PHE A 120 10.85 4.81 -14.97
CA PHE A 120 11.15 3.84 -13.91
C PHE A 120 9.90 3.44 -13.10
N LEU A 121 8.99 4.39 -12.87
CA LEU A 121 7.71 4.13 -12.19
C LEU A 121 6.72 3.32 -13.04
N ARG A 122 6.88 3.30 -14.37
CA ARG A 122 6.02 2.55 -15.29
C ARG A 122 6.35 1.04 -15.31
N LEU A 123 7.59 0.66 -14.94
CA LEU A 123 8.02 -0.74 -14.86
C LEU A 123 7.70 -1.39 -13.52
N LEU A 124 7.72 -0.61 -12.43
CA LEU A 124 7.37 -1.07 -11.08
C LEU A 124 5.87 -1.37 -10.90
N LYS A 125 5.01 -0.70 -11.65
CA LYS A 125 3.55 -0.87 -11.58
C LYS A 125 3.05 -2.15 -12.29
N LYS A 126 3.88 -2.83 -13.07
CA LYS A 126 3.49 -3.98 -13.91
C LYS A 126 3.37 -5.31 -13.15
N LYS A 127 3.42 -5.31 -11.81
CA LYS A 127 3.55 -6.55 -11.02
C LYS A 127 2.62 -6.72 -9.81
N VAL A 128 1.70 -5.80 -9.49
CA VAL A 128 0.84 -5.94 -8.30
C VAL A 128 -0.59 -5.38 -8.49
N ASN A 129 -1.53 -6.33 -8.73
CA ASN A 129 -2.92 -6.47 -8.25
C ASN A 129 -4.12 -5.61 -8.77
N SER A 130 -5.07 -6.32 -9.41
CA SER A 130 -6.50 -5.99 -9.69
C SER A 130 -6.76 -4.79 -10.62
N LYS A 131 -7.30 -5.04 -11.82
CA LYS A 131 -7.61 -4.00 -12.82
C LYS A 131 -8.58 -2.92 -12.30
N ALA A 132 -9.56 -3.30 -11.47
CA ALA A 132 -10.53 -2.38 -10.87
C ALA A 132 -9.88 -1.48 -9.81
N THR A 133 -9.08 -2.07 -8.91
CA THR A 133 -8.34 -1.33 -7.87
C THR A 133 -7.27 -0.42 -8.47
N GLU A 134 -6.59 -0.86 -9.54
CA GLU A 134 -5.63 -0.06 -10.29
C GLU A 134 -6.27 1.13 -11.00
N HIS A 135 -7.47 0.96 -11.56
CA HIS A 135 -8.22 2.04 -12.22
C HIS A 135 -8.59 3.14 -11.23
N VAL A 136 -9.25 2.77 -10.13
CA VAL A 136 -9.64 3.70 -9.05
C VAL A 136 -8.41 4.41 -8.47
N MET A 137 -7.34 3.67 -8.16
CA MET A 137 -6.12 4.23 -7.60
C MET A 137 -5.42 5.19 -8.57
N SER A 138 -5.45 4.92 -9.88
CA SER A 138 -4.81 5.78 -10.89
C SER A 138 -5.58 7.08 -11.11
N LYS A 139 -6.92 7.00 -11.18
CA LYS A 139 -7.81 8.18 -11.25
C LYS A 139 -7.66 9.05 -10.01
N MET A 140 -7.62 8.42 -8.83
CA MET A 140 -7.50 9.13 -7.57
C MET A 140 -6.13 9.80 -7.41
N LYS A 141 -5.06 9.16 -7.88
CA LYS A 141 -3.72 9.76 -7.91
C LYS A 141 -3.69 11.03 -8.76
N ALA A 142 -4.34 11.04 -9.93
CA ALA A 142 -4.40 12.21 -10.79
C ALA A 142 -5.13 13.38 -10.10
N LYS A 143 -6.32 13.11 -9.54
CA LYS A 143 -7.09 14.09 -8.74
C LYS A 143 -6.30 14.64 -7.55
N PHE A 144 -5.50 13.79 -6.89
CA PHE A 144 -4.66 14.23 -5.77
C PHE A 144 -3.59 15.21 -6.25
N VAL A 145 -2.91 14.92 -7.36
CA VAL A 145 -1.91 15.81 -7.96
C VAL A 145 -2.53 17.16 -8.33
N GLU A 146 -3.72 17.18 -8.93
CA GLU A 146 -4.45 18.42 -9.22
C GLU A 146 -4.69 19.25 -7.94
N LYS A 147 -5.09 18.61 -6.84
CA LYS A 147 -5.28 19.30 -5.55
C LYS A 147 -3.99 19.83 -4.94
N VAL A 148 -2.87 19.14 -5.12
CA VAL A 148 -1.56 19.66 -4.71
C VAL A 148 -1.18 20.89 -5.54
N ILE A 149 -1.45 20.87 -6.85
CA ILE A 149 -1.19 22.03 -7.72
C ILE A 149 -2.06 23.22 -7.30
N GLU A 150 -3.36 23.01 -7.09
CA GLU A 150 -4.26 24.07 -6.61
C GLU A 150 -3.77 24.67 -5.28
N MET A 151 -3.27 23.85 -4.35
CA MET A 151 -2.72 24.31 -3.08
C MET A 151 -1.49 25.19 -3.26
N ILE A 152 -0.56 24.81 -4.15
CA ILE A 152 0.61 25.61 -4.49
C ILE A 152 0.19 26.93 -5.15
N GLU A 153 -0.77 26.90 -6.08
CA GLU A 153 -1.26 28.12 -6.74
C GLU A 153 -1.98 29.05 -5.77
N MET A 154 -2.75 28.53 -4.81
CA MET A 154 -3.36 29.34 -3.74
C MET A 154 -2.32 30.00 -2.85
N GLU A 155 -1.23 29.30 -2.53
CA GLU A 155 -0.15 29.87 -1.72
C GLU A 155 0.63 30.95 -2.48
N LYS A 156 0.77 30.82 -3.80
CA LYS A 156 1.45 31.82 -4.64
C LYS A 156 0.71 33.15 -4.77
N ILE A 157 -0.61 33.16 -4.58
CA ILE A 157 -1.44 34.37 -4.72
C ILE A 157 -1.70 35.09 -3.40
N THR A 158 -1.35 34.48 -2.27
CA THR A 158 -1.57 35.07 -0.95
C THR A 158 -0.25 35.52 -0.32
N ASP A 159 -0.26 36.73 0.23
CA ASP A 159 0.79 37.31 1.06
C ASP A 159 0.37 37.38 2.54
N TYR A 160 -0.76 36.74 2.88
CA TYR A 160 -1.35 36.80 4.20
C TYR A 160 -0.87 35.65 5.10
N THR A 161 -0.62 35.99 6.37
CA THR A 161 -0.52 35.01 7.45
C THR A 161 -1.08 35.58 8.74
N CYS A 162 -1.82 34.75 9.48
CA CYS A 162 -2.25 35.03 10.85
C CYS A 162 -1.41 34.28 11.89
N ASP A 163 -0.31 33.64 11.47
CA ASP A 163 0.58 32.90 12.36
C ASP A 163 1.23 33.88 13.36
N PRO A 164 1.01 33.70 14.68
CA PRO A 164 1.50 34.63 15.69
C PRO A 164 3.03 34.63 15.82
N ASP A 165 3.72 33.57 15.36
CA ASP A 165 5.17 33.46 15.41
C ASP A 165 5.86 34.16 14.23
N PHE A 166 5.10 34.62 13.21
CA PHE A 166 5.65 35.28 12.03
C PHE A 166 6.50 36.51 12.42
N ILE A 167 5.92 37.45 13.15
CA ILE A 167 6.59 38.69 13.58
C ILE A 167 7.79 38.37 14.47
N THR A 168 7.66 37.38 15.36
CA THR A 168 8.76 36.93 16.23
C THR A 168 9.93 36.38 15.42
N SER A 169 9.66 35.52 14.43
CA SER A 169 10.70 34.96 13.55
C SER A 169 11.34 36.02 12.66
N TYR A 170 10.55 36.95 12.13
CA TYR A 170 11.04 38.06 11.31
C TYR A 170 11.93 39.00 12.13
N ASN A 171 11.49 39.44 13.31
CA ASN A 171 12.27 40.33 14.18
C ASN A 171 13.58 39.67 14.62
N LYS A 172 13.56 38.37 14.90
CA LYS A 172 14.77 37.61 15.23
C LYS A 172 15.81 37.67 14.10
N LEU A 173 15.37 37.53 12.86
CA LEU A 173 16.21 37.64 11.67
C LEU A 173 16.65 39.10 11.41
N MET A 174 15.79 40.07 11.73
CA MET A 174 16.09 41.49 11.55
C MET A 174 17.19 42.02 12.49
N ASN A 175 17.43 41.35 13.61
CA ASN A 175 18.54 41.68 14.53
C ASN A 175 19.92 41.62 13.86
N TYR A 176 20.07 40.90 12.74
CA TYR A 176 21.33 40.83 11.98
C TYR A 176 21.55 42.05 11.06
N HIS A 177 20.55 42.92 10.86
CA HIS A 177 20.64 44.05 9.92
C HIS A 177 21.76 45.05 10.28
N ALA A 178 21.91 45.39 11.57
CA ALA A 178 22.96 46.32 12.01
C ALA A 178 24.37 45.76 11.71
N GLN A 179 24.58 44.46 11.96
CA GLN A 179 25.83 43.78 11.63
C GLN A 179 26.05 43.75 10.11
N PHE A 180 25.02 43.40 9.35
CA PHE A 180 25.06 43.38 7.88
C PHE A 180 25.48 44.75 7.30
N SER A 181 24.84 45.83 7.75
CA SER A 181 25.16 47.20 7.30
C SER A 181 26.58 47.62 7.67
N ASN A 182 27.01 47.35 8.91
CA ASN A 182 28.37 47.68 9.38
C ASN A 182 29.46 46.93 8.59
N LEU A 183 29.23 45.67 8.22
CA LEU A 183 30.22 44.89 7.44
C LEU A 183 30.39 45.40 6.01
N LEU A 184 29.32 45.94 5.42
CA LEU A 184 29.36 46.51 4.07
C LEU A 184 30.01 47.89 4.02
N THR A 185 29.96 48.66 5.10
CA THR A 185 30.59 49.99 5.20
C THR A 185 32.06 49.92 5.65
N SER A 186 32.39 49.00 6.56
CA SER A 186 33.73 48.92 7.17
C SER A 186 34.76 48.10 6.37
N TYR A 187 34.32 47.33 5.36
CA TYR A 187 35.17 46.43 4.56
C TYR A 187 35.91 45.34 5.37
N MET A 188 35.54 45.12 6.63
CA MET A 188 36.23 44.22 7.57
C MET A 188 36.10 42.73 7.22
N SER A 189 35.00 42.34 6.57
CA SER A 189 34.72 40.96 6.15
C SER A 189 33.84 40.95 4.91
N ASN A 190 33.98 39.90 4.10
CA ASN A 190 33.10 39.62 2.95
C ASN A 190 31.99 38.63 3.33
N SER A 191 31.85 38.28 4.60
CA SER A 191 30.87 37.29 5.05
C SER A 191 30.19 37.66 6.36
N ILE A 192 28.93 37.24 6.50
CA ILE A 192 28.11 37.32 7.70
C ILE A 192 27.55 35.93 8.02
N ASN A 193 27.49 35.57 9.30
CA ASN A 193 26.83 34.34 9.73
C ASN A 193 25.43 34.67 10.23
N VAL A 194 24.40 34.18 9.53
CA VAL A 194 22.99 34.38 9.90
C VAL A 194 22.38 33.03 10.25
N GLU A 195 21.69 32.97 11.38
CA GLU A 195 21.01 31.74 11.81
C GLU A 195 20.03 31.24 10.73
N GLY A 196 20.10 29.94 10.42
CA GLY A 196 19.31 29.31 9.36
C GLY A 196 19.90 29.40 7.96
N TYR A 197 20.91 30.26 7.75
CA TYR A 197 21.64 30.40 6.49
C TYR A 197 23.11 29.98 6.59
N GLY A 198 23.70 30.07 7.79
CA GLY A 198 25.13 29.86 7.98
C GLY A 198 25.96 31.04 7.47
N SER A 199 27.20 30.76 7.04
CA SER A 199 28.12 31.78 6.53
C SER A 199 27.74 32.19 5.11
N ILE A 200 27.30 33.42 4.95
CA ILE A 200 26.87 34.02 3.70
C ILE A 200 27.94 34.98 3.18
N ASN A 201 28.27 34.92 1.90
CA ASN A 201 29.10 35.94 1.25
C ASN A 201 28.25 37.19 0.94
N ILE A 202 28.74 38.37 1.31
CA ILE A 202 28.09 39.67 1.10
C ILE A 202 28.99 40.65 0.34
N GLY A 203 30.19 40.23 -0.09
CA GLY A 203 31.17 41.11 -0.72
C GLY A 203 30.66 41.73 -2.02
N HIS A 204 29.84 41.00 -2.78
CA HIS A 204 29.23 41.46 -4.03
C HIS A 204 28.19 42.57 -3.83
N LEU A 205 27.68 42.78 -2.61
CA LEU A 205 26.63 43.77 -2.32
C LEU A 205 27.20 45.18 -2.04
N ARG A 206 28.52 45.33 -2.03
CA ARG A 206 29.18 46.61 -1.76
C ARG A 206 28.94 47.66 -2.84
N GLU A 207 28.88 47.21 -4.09
CA GLU A 207 28.62 48.05 -5.25
C GLU A 207 27.13 48.39 -5.43
N VAL A 208 26.24 47.68 -4.71
CA VAL A 208 24.80 47.92 -4.73
C VAL A 208 24.46 49.12 -3.83
N PRO A 209 23.60 50.06 -4.27
CA PRO A 209 23.17 51.19 -3.45
C PRO A 209 22.61 50.77 -2.08
N GLU A 210 22.90 51.57 -1.05
CA GLU A 210 22.55 51.24 0.34
C GLU A 210 21.06 51.00 0.55
N ASN A 211 20.22 51.87 -0.02
CA ASN A 211 18.78 51.72 0.09
C ASN A 211 18.30 50.38 -0.52
N THR A 212 18.82 50.02 -1.70
CA THR A 212 18.45 48.80 -2.42
C THR A 212 18.86 47.55 -1.66
N ARG A 213 20.09 47.47 -1.14
CA ARG A 213 20.54 46.30 -0.37
C ARG A 213 19.86 46.16 0.99
N ASN A 214 19.50 47.27 1.64
CA ASN A 214 18.72 47.23 2.89
C ASN A 214 17.29 46.74 2.65
N GLN A 215 16.63 47.20 1.57
CA GLN A 215 15.32 46.70 1.16
C GLN A 215 15.36 45.22 0.76
N ALA A 216 16.40 44.79 0.03
CA ALA A 216 16.57 43.38 -0.33
C ALA A 216 16.80 42.49 0.91
N PHE A 217 17.58 42.97 1.89
CA PHE A 217 17.78 42.27 3.15
C PHE A 217 16.47 42.12 3.93
N ASP A 218 15.69 43.21 4.05
CA ASP A 218 14.39 43.20 4.72
C ASP A 218 13.44 42.17 4.09
N LEU A 219 13.29 42.23 2.76
CA LEU A 219 12.49 41.28 1.99
C LEU A 219 12.96 39.85 2.19
N LYS A 220 14.28 39.60 2.18
CA LYS A 220 14.83 38.26 2.42
C LYS A 220 14.45 37.72 3.79
N MET A 221 14.60 38.52 4.84
CA MET A 221 14.27 38.08 6.20
C MET A 221 12.76 37.83 6.35
N MET A 222 11.94 38.68 5.74
CA MET A 222 10.47 38.52 5.69
C MET A 222 10.06 37.24 4.96
N MET A 223 10.60 37.00 3.76
CA MET A 223 10.37 35.77 2.99
C MET A 223 10.83 34.53 3.76
N THR A 224 11.95 34.61 4.47
CA THR A 224 12.46 33.49 5.29
C THR A 224 11.48 33.12 6.41
N ALA A 225 10.96 34.12 7.11
CA ALA A 225 9.99 33.91 8.18
C ALA A 225 8.68 33.34 7.63
N TYR A 226 8.20 33.87 6.50
CA TYR A 226 6.99 33.40 5.83
C TYR A 226 7.13 31.96 5.30
N TRP A 227 8.28 31.63 4.71
CA TRP A 227 8.52 30.31 4.12
C TRP A 227 8.40 29.16 5.13
N LYS A 228 8.78 29.38 6.39
CA LYS A 228 8.56 28.38 7.46
C LYS A 228 7.07 28.06 7.66
N ILE A 229 6.21 29.07 7.52
CA ILE A 229 4.75 28.93 7.66
C ILE A 229 4.19 28.21 6.44
N VAL A 230 4.63 28.60 5.24
CA VAL A 230 4.26 27.92 3.98
C VAL A 230 4.54 26.42 4.05
N LEU A 231 5.73 26.03 4.50
CA LEU A 231 6.10 24.62 4.61
C LEU A 231 5.21 23.85 5.60
N LYS A 232 4.93 24.42 6.78
CA LYS A 232 4.02 23.80 7.76
C LYS A 232 2.62 23.62 7.16
N ARG A 233 2.08 24.67 6.55
CA ARG A 233 0.76 24.67 5.92
C ARG A 233 0.67 23.62 4.81
N MET A 234 1.69 23.53 3.95
CA MET A 234 1.78 22.52 2.90
C MET A 234 1.75 21.11 3.48
N VAL A 235 2.55 20.83 4.51
CA VAL A 235 2.57 19.50 5.15
C VAL A 235 1.21 19.14 5.76
N ASP A 236 0.61 20.05 6.53
CA ASP A 236 -0.68 19.83 7.18
C ASP A 236 -1.81 19.64 6.16
N CYS A 237 -1.87 20.50 5.15
CA CYS A 237 -2.86 20.41 4.09
C CYS A 237 -2.69 19.13 3.25
N LEU A 238 -1.45 18.73 2.92
CA LEU A 238 -1.18 17.48 2.22
C LEU A 238 -1.60 16.26 3.04
N ALA A 239 -1.34 16.27 4.36
CA ALA A 239 -1.76 15.21 5.26
C ALA A 239 -3.29 15.05 5.28
N LEU A 240 -4.02 16.17 5.41
CA LEU A 240 -5.49 16.19 5.40
C LEU A 240 -6.05 15.71 4.05
N GLN A 241 -5.51 16.23 2.94
CA GLN A 241 -5.94 15.82 1.60
C GLN A 241 -5.68 14.33 1.38
N LEU A 242 -4.50 13.83 1.74
CA LEU A 242 -4.16 12.41 1.56
C LEU A 242 -5.08 11.51 2.39
N ARG A 243 -5.33 11.86 3.66
CA ARG A 243 -6.23 11.12 4.54
C ARG A 243 -7.67 11.09 4.01
N PHE A 244 -8.18 12.26 3.61
CA PHE A 244 -9.51 12.38 3.01
C PHE A 244 -9.63 11.55 1.72
N PHE A 245 -8.62 11.61 0.86
CA PHE A 245 -8.59 10.84 -0.38
C PHE A 245 -8.56 9.33 -0.12
N ILE A 246 -7.73 8.85 0.82
CA ILE A 246 -7.68 7.43 1.19
C ILE A 246 -9.04 6.97 1.72
N GLN A 247 -9.65 7.72 2.64
CA GLN A 247 -10.98 7.39 3.16
C GLN A 247 -12.04 7.37 2.05
N ARG A 248 -11.99 8.33 1.12
CA ARG A 248 -12.91 8.36 -0.04
C ARG A 248 -12.67 7.20 -1.00
N VAL A 249 -11.43 6.75 -1.21
CA VAL A 249 -11.16 5.52 -1.98
C VAL A 249 -11.83 4.33 -1.30
N VAL A 250 -11.50 4.08 -0.03
CA VAL A 250 -11.90 2.86 0.69
C VAL A 250 -13.42 2.81 0.89
N ASN A 251 -14.02 3.92 1.33
CA ASN A 251 -15.42 3.95 1.77
C ASN A 251 -16.40 4.35 0.66
N MET A 252 -15.95 4.77 -0.52
CA MET A 252 -16.86 5.20 -1.59
C MET A 252 -16.43 4.68 -2.96
N GLU A 253 -15.25 5.04 -3.46
CA GLU A 253 -14.89 4.69 -4.85
C GLU A 253 -14.65 3.18 -5.02
N MET A 254 -14.04 2.49 -4.06
CA MET A 254 -13.88 1.03 -4.09
C MET A 254 -15.21 0.31 -3.94
N GLU A 255 -16.08 0.75 -3.03
CA GLU A 255 -17.43 0.17 -2.87
C GLU A 255 -18.22 0.25 -4.17
N MET A 256 -18.29 1.45 -4.79
CA MET A 256 -19.01 1.61 -6.04
C MET A 256 -18.42 0.79 -7.19
N GLU A 257 -17.09 0.70 -7.28
CA GLU A 257 -16.43 -0.09 -8.33
C GLU A 257 -16.66 -1.60 -8.13
N ILE A 258 -16.57 -2.10 -6.88
CA ILE A 258 -16.83 -3.51 -6.57
C ILE A 258 -18.28 -3.84 -6.89
N VAL A 259 -19.24 -3.01 -6.47
CA VAL A 259 -20.66 -3.21 -6.78
C VAL A 259 -20.89 -3.18 -8.30
N SER A 260 -20.28 -2.23 -9.01
CA SER A 260 -20.37 -2.12 -10.46
C SER A 260 -19.81 -3.35 -11.19
N GLU A 261 -18.65 -3.86 -10.78
CA GLU A 261 -18.02 -5.03 -11.40
C GLU A 261 -18.78 -6.33 -11.09
N VAL A 262 -19.33 -6.46 -9.87
CA VAL A 262 -20.12 -7.63 -9.48
C VAL A 262 -21.48 -7.62 -10.18
N MET A 263 -22.18 -6.48 -10.15
CA MET A 263 -23.54 -6.35 -10.71
C MET A 263 -23.55 -6.13 -12.23
N GLY A 264 -22.43 -5.73 -12.82
CA GLY A 264 -22.26 -5.48 -14.25
C GLY A 264 -21.57 -6.63 -15.00
N GLY A 265 -21.82 -6.75 -16.30
CA GLY A 265 -20.99 -7.54 -17.23
C GLY A 265 -20.80 -9.03 -16.89
N GLY A 266 -21.79 -9.66 -16.26
CA GLY A 266 -21.76 -11.07 -15.88
C GLY A 266 -20.87 -11.39 -14.66
N GLY A 267 -20.60 -10.41 -13.78
CA GLY A 267 -19.82 -10.62 -12.55
C GLY A 267 -20.39 -11.73 -11.66
N ILE A 268 -21.70 -11.71 -11.40
CA ILE A 268 -22.41 -12.75 -10.64
C ILE A 268 -22.25 -14.13 -11.30
N GLU A 269 -22.41 -14.22 -12.62
CA GLU A 269 -22.26 -15.48 -13.38
C GLU A 269 -20.84 -16.04 -13.27
N LYS A 270 -19.82 -15.15 -13.26
CA LYS A 270 -18.43 -15.55 -13.04
C LYS A 270 -18.18 -16.06 -11.61
N MET A 271 -18.89 -15.54 -10.60
CA MET A 271 -18.80 -16.02 -9.21
C MET A 271 -19.37 -17.42 -9.01
N LEU A 272 -20.30 -17.85 -9.87
CA LEU A 272 -20.84 -19.22 -9.85
C LEU A 272 -19.84 -20.26 -10.35
N ASN A 273 -18.84 -19.85 -11.12
CA ASN A 273 -17.83 -20.75 -11.66
C ASN A 273 -16.73 -21.02 -10.63
N GLU A 274 -16.65 -22.25 -10.15
CA GLU A 274 -15.58 -22.67 -9.25
C GLU A 274 -14.20 -22.59 -9.94
N PRO A 275 -13.15 -22.06 -9.29
CA PRO A 275 -11.81 -22.04 -9.87
C PRO A 275 -11.34 -23.44 -10.27
N PRO A 276 -10.68 -23.62 -11.44
CA PRO A 276 -10.27 -24.93 -11.93
C PRO A 276 -9.40 -25.74 -10.97
N SER A 277 -8.57 -25.07 -10.17
CA SER A 277 -7.73 -25.70 -9.14
C SER A 277 -8.56 -26.28 -7.99
N THR A 278 -9.56 -25.54 -7.53
CA THR A 278 -10.47 -25.96 -6.45
C THR A 278 -11.40 -27.06 -6.93
N SER A 279 -11.97 -26.92 -8.13
CA SER A 279 -12.84 -27.92 -8.75
C SER A 279 -12.11 -29.26 -8.94
N LYS A 280 -10.89 -29.26 -9.51
CA LYS A 280 -10.08 -30.48 -9.64
C LYS A 280 -9.73 -31.11 -8.29
N LYS A 281 -9.44 -30.30 -7.27
CA LYS A 281 -9.15 -30.81 -5.93
C LYS A 281 -10.38 -31.44 -5.29
N ARG A 282 -11.55 -30.82 -5.46
CA ARG A 282 -12.84 -31.33 -4.99
C ARG A 282 -13.18 -32.67 -5.64
N GLU A 283 -13.08 -32.75 -6.97
CA GLU A 283 -13.33 -33.97 -7.73
C GLU A 283 -12.41 -35.12 -7.26
N ARG A 284 -11.11 -34.85 -7.09
CA ARG A 284 -10.16 -35.85 -6.58
C ARG A 284 -10.52 -36.36 -5.18
N LEU A 285 -10.91 -35.45 -4.28
CA LEU A 285 -11.31 -35.82 -2.93
C LEU A 285 -12.62 -36.62 -2.93
N GLN A 286 -13.61 -36.24 -3.74
CA GLN A 286 -14.86 -36.96 -3.89
C GLN A 286 -14.64 -38.38 -4.42
N ASN A 287 -13.82 -38.52 -5.47
CA ASN A 287 -13.45 -39.83 -6.03
C ASN A 287 -12.69 -40.68 -5.00
N SER A 288 -11.76 -40.09 -4.26
CA SER A 288 -11.03 -40.80 -3.20
C SER A 288 -11.95 -41.25 -2.06
N ILE A 289 -12.93 -40.43 -1.68
CA ILE A 289 -13.90 -40.76 -0.63
C ILE A 289 -14.78 -41.93 -1.07
N ALA A 290 -15.31 -41.88 -2.30
CA ALA A 290 -16.12 -42.96 -2.86
C ALA A 290 -15.37 -44.30 -2.87
N LEU A 291 -14.11 -44.30 -3.35
CA LEU A 291 -13.26 -45.49 -3.34
C LEU A 291 -12.95 -46.02 -1.93
N LEU A 292 -12.71 -45.12 -0.97
CA LEU A 292 -12.45 -45.52 0.42
C LEU A 292 -13.70 -46.10 1.09
N GLN A 293 -14.90 -45.59 0.76
CA GLN A 293 -16.17 -46.14 1.24
C GLN A 293 -16.42 -47.55 0.68
N GLU A 294 -16.24 -47.74 -0.63
CA GLU A 294 -16.37 -49.06 -1.28
C GLU A 294 -15.34 -50.07 -0.74
N SER A 295 -14.09 -49.61 -0.56
CA SER A 295 -13.02 -50.44 0.02
C SER A 295 -13.34 -50.85 1.45
N LYS A 296 -13.95 -49.95 2.24
CA LYS A 296 -14.37 -50.25 3.61
C LYS A 296 -15.46 -51.33 3.63
N GLU A 297 -16.52 -51.16 2.85
CA GLU A 297 -17.62 -52.11 2.77
C GLU A 297 -17.14 -53.50 2.32
N THR A 298 -16.24 -53.55 1.32
CA THR A 298 -15.63 -54.80 0.86
C THR A 298 -14.81 -55.48 1.97
N MET A 299 -14.03 -54.70 2.73
CA MET A 299 -13.21 -55.26 3.81
C MET A 299 -14.05 -55.76 4.98
N GLU A 300 -15.16 -55.09 5.30
CA GLU A 300 -16.12 -55.55 6.31
C GLU A 300 -16.77 -56.89 5.88
N GLN A 301 -17.20 -57.02 4.63
CA GLN A 301 -17.73 -58.29 4.09
C GLN A 301 -16.69 -59.44 4.13
N VAL A 302 -15.43 -59.16 3.81
CA VAL A 302 -14.35 -60.14 3.89
C VAL A 302 -14.09 -60.54 5.34
N MET A 303 -14.12 -59.59 6.28
CA MET A 303 -13.99 -59.91 7.72
C MET A 303 -15.09 -60.85 8.17
N ASP A 304 -16.35 -60.58 7.83
CA ASP A 304 -17.49 -61.43 8.20
C ASP A 304 -17.37 -62.85 7.61
N GLY A 305 -17.00 -62.97 6.33
CA GLY A 305 -16.80 -64.27 5.69
C GLY A 305 -15.63 -65.09 6.25
N VAL A 306 -14.58 -64.41 6.72
CA VAL A 306 -13.43 -65.06 7.35
C VAL A 306 -13.78 -65.53 8.76
N VAL A 307 -14.54 -64.76 9.56
CA VAL A 307 -15.01 -65.18 10.89
C VAL A 307 -15.87 -66.45 10.82
N VAL A 308 -16.75 -66.56 9.82
CA VAL A 308 -17.62 -67.74 9.62
C VAL A 308 -16.84 -69.00 9.21
N SER A 309 -15.61 -68.87 8.70
CA SER A 309 -14.80 -70.01 8.25
C SER A 309 -13.97 -70.71 9.34
N PHE A 310 -14.04 -70.21 10.59
CA PHE A 310 -13.30 -70.73 11.74
C PHE A 310 -14.18 -71.50 12.76
N ASP A 311 -15.50 -71.56 12.56
CA ASP A 311 -16.44 -72.44 13.28
C ASP A 311 -16.67 -73.75 12.51
#